data_AF-A0A430KX40-F1
#
_entry.id   AF-A0A430KX40-F1
#
_cell.length_a   1.000
_cell.length_b   1.000
_cell.length_c   1.000
_cell.angle_alpha   90.00
_cell.angle_beta   90.00
_cell.angle_gamma   90.00
#
_symmetry.space_group_name_H-M   'P 1'
#
loop_
_entity.id
_entity.type
_entity.pdbx_description
1 polymer ?
#
loop_
_entity_poly.entity_id
_entity_poly.type
_entity_poly.pdbx_seq_one_letter_code
_entity_poly.pdbx_strand_id
1 'polypeptide(L)' 'MSETADQWGQLMAAAQEGHAAAYRRLLDEIRHWLKGFYARRLPPGMVDDAVQDTLIAIHEKRHTYDPERPFRPWLMA' A
#
# COMPACT_ATOMS: atom_id res chain seq x y z
N MET A 1 7.44 -4.12 -13.86
CA MET A 1 7.47 -4.19 -12.38
C MET A 1 7.88 -2.87 -11.72
N SER A 2 8.62 -1.95 -12.38
CA SER A 2 8.88 -0.59 -11.87
C SER A 2 7.68 0.36 -11.96
N GLU A 3 6.90 0.32 -13.06
CA GLU A 3 5.82 1.30 -13.30
C GLU A 3 4.76 1.38 -12.19
N THR A 4 4.40 0.25 -11.58
CA THR A 4 3.37 0.24 -10.51
C THR A 4 3.87 0.84 -9.20
N ALA A 5 5.16 0.65 -8.87
CA ALA A 5 5.73 1.20 -7.64
C ALA A 5 5.85 2.71 -7.70
N ASP A 6 6.25 3.24 -8.87
CA ASP A 6 6.31 4.67 -9.13
C ASP A 6 4.90 5.29 -9.10
N GLN A 7 3.89 4.58 -9.62
CA GLN A 7 2.49 5.00 -9.53
C GLN A 7 1.95 5.02 -8.10
N TRP A 8 2.27 4.03 -7.26
CA TRP A 8 1.84 4.02 -5.86
C TRP A 8 2.48 5.15 -5.03
N GLY A 9 3.76 5.44 -5.29
CA GLY A 9 4.43 6.59 -4.69
C GLY A 9 3.74 7.90 -5.03
N GLN A 10 3.38 8.11 -6.30
CA GLN A 10 2.63 9.30 -6.75
C GLN A 10 1.26 9.41 -6.10
N LEU A 11 0.53 8.30 -5.99
CA LEU A 11 -0.77 8.29 -5.32
C LEU A 11 -0.64 8.57 -3.82
N MET A 12 0.42 8.08 -3.16
CA MET A 12 0.68 8.37 -1.75
C MET A 12 1.08 9.83 -1.53
N ALA A 13 1.92 10.39 -2.39
CA ALA A 13 2.29 11.81 -2.33
C ALA A 13 1.04 12.70 -2.46
N ALA A 14 0.20 12.44 -3.46
CA ALA A 14 -1.07 13.15 -3.61
C ALA A 14 -2.00 12.94 -2.39
N ALA A 15 -2.02 11.74 -1.80
CA ALA A 15 -2.79 11.47 -0.59
C ALA A 15 -2.30 12.30 0.62
N GLN A 16 -0.99 12.49 0.78
CA GLN A 16 -0.42 13.34 1.82
C GLN A 16 -0.81 14.82 1.64
N GLU A 17 -1.00 15.26 0.40
CA GLU A 17 -1.51 16.61 0.04
C GLU A 17 -3.04 16.75 0.21
N GLY A 18 -3.73 15.68 0.63
CA GLY A 18 -5.18 15.71 0.92
C GLY A 18 -6.07 15.20 -0.22
N HIS A 19 -5.49 14.65 -1.30
CA HIS A 19 -6.28 14.07 -2.39
C HIS A 19 -6.87 12.70 -2.01
N ALA A 20 -8.05 12.72 -1.39
CA ALA A 20 -8.74 11.52 -0.90
C ALA A 20 -9.00 10.46 -2.00
N ALA A 21 -9.26 10.88 -3.25
CA ALA A 21 -9.45 9.96 -4.37
C ALA A 21 -8.16 9.19 -4.72
N ALA A 22 -7.00 9.85 -4.66
CA ALA A 22 -5.70 9.21 -4.87
C ALA A 22 -5.43 8.18 -3.77
N TYR A 23 -5.75 8.53 -2.52
CA TYR A 23 -5.60 7.62 -1.39
C TYR A 23 -6.49 6.38 -1.49
N ARG A 24 -7.76 6.55 -1.87
CA ARG A 24 -8.67 5.42 -2.07
C ARG A 24 -8.17 4.49 -3.16
N ARG A 25 -7.75 5.05 -4.30
CA ARG A 25 -7.18 4.28 -5.41
C ARG A 25 -5.93 3.52 -4.96
N LEU A 26 -5.03 4.16 -4.21
CA LEU A 26 -3.83 3.51 -3.66
C LEU A 26 -4.18 2.29 -2.81
N LEU A 27 -5.09 2.45 -1.84
CA LEU A 27 -5.49 1.36 -0.94
C LEU A 27 -6.15 0.21 -1.71
N ASP A 28 -6.97 0.51 -2.71
CA ASP A 28 -7.61 -0.52 -3.55
C ASP A 28 -6.56 -1.31 -4.35
N GLU A 29 -5.59 -0.64 -4.96
CA GLU A 29 -4.52 -1.32 -5.72
C GLU A 29 -3.60 -2.15 -4.81
N ILE A 30 -3.21 -1.61 -3.65
CA ILE A 30 -2.40 -2.33 -2.66
C ILE A 30 -3.16 -3.53 -2.10
N ARG A 31 -4.47 -3.41 -1.82
CA ARG A 31 -5.31 -4.53 -1.36
C ARG A 31 -5.23 -5.72 -2.33
N HIS A 32 -5.40 -5.47 -3.62
CA HIS A 32 -5.35 -6.53 -4.64
C HIS A 32 -3.98 -7.20 -4.69
N TRP A 33 -2.92 -6.41 -4.59
CA TRP A 33 -1.56 -6.93 -4.53
C TRP A 33 -1.29 -7.76 -3.26
N LEU A 34 -1.70 -7.26 -2.09
CA LEU A 34 -1.52 -7.95 -0.81
C LEU A 34 -2.27 -9.28 -0.77
N LYS A 35 -3.47 -9.37 -1.35
CA LYS A 35 -4.20 -10.64 -1.46
C LYS A 35 -3.35 -11.71 -2.17
N GLY A 36 -2.76 -11.38 -3.31
CA GLY A 36 -1.87 -12.30 -4.03
C GLY A 36 -0.56 -12.57 -3.29
N PHE A 37 -0.01 -11.57 -2.59
CA PHE A 37 1.21 -11.70 -1.80
C PHE A 37 1.03 -12.66 -0.62
N TYR A 38 -0.03 -12.49 0.16
CA TYR A 38 -0.32 -13.30 1.35
C TYR A 38 -0.91 -14.66 1.01
N ALA A 39 -1.72 -14.81 -0.04
CA ALA A 39 -2.22 -16.12 -0.46
C ALA A 39 -1.10 -17.11 -0.81
N ARG A 40 0.10 -16.63 -1.14
CA ARG A 40 1.30 -17.46 -1.39
C ARG A 40 2.08 -17.82 -0.12
N ARG A 41 1.72 -17.26 1.04
CA ARG A 41 2.53 -17.31 2.29
C ARG A 41 1.74 -17.73 3.51
N LEU A 42 0.43 -17.50 3.53
CA LEU A 42 -0.44 -17.72 4.66
C LEU A 42 -1.54 -18.73 4.31
N PRO A 43 -2.11 -19.42 5.32
CA PRO A 43 -3.34 -20.20 5.14
C PRO A 43 -4.49 -19.31 4.62
N PRO A 44 -5.41 -19.84 3.79
CA PRO A 44 -6.49 -19.04 3.20
C PRO A 44 -7.30 -18.22 4.21
N GLY A 45 -7.56 -18.78 5.39
CA GLY A 45 -8.33 -18.11 6.45
C GLY A 45 -7.64 -16.93 7.14
N MET A 46 -6.35 -16.69 6.90
CA MET A 46 -5.59 -15.57 7.48
C MET A 46 -5.29 -14.46 6.47
N VAL A 47 -5.61 -14.66 5.19
CA VAL A 47 -5.22 -13.73 4.12
C VAL A 47 -5.95 -12.40 4.27
N ASP A 48 -7.26 -12.41 4.48
CA ASP A 48 -8.05 -11.18 4.55
C ASP A 48 -7.70 -10.35 5.81
N ASP A 49 -7.46 -11.02 6.94
CA ASP A 49 -7.02 -10.36 8.19
C ASP A 49 -5.64 -9.70 7.99
N ALA A 50 -4.67 -10.42 7.44
CA ALA A 50 -3.34 -9.87 7.18
C ALA A 50 -3.38 -8.68 6.19
N VAL A 51 -4.24 -8.74 5.16
CA VAL A 51 -4.49 -7.61 4.26
C VAL A 51 -5.03 -6.41 5.02
N GLN A 52 -6.03 -6.62 5.89
CA GLN A 52 -6.65 -5.53 6.66
C GLN A 52 -5.64 -4.87 7.60
N ASP A 53 -4.91 -5.65 8.39
CA ASP A 53 -3.90 -5.14 9.32
C ASP A 53 -2.82 -4.33 8.61
N THR A 54 -2.40 -4.80 7.43
CA THR A 54 -1.41 -4.09 6.61
C THR A 54 -1.95 -2.76 6.09
N LEU A 55 -3.20 -2.70 5.63
CA LEU A 55 -3.81 -1.45 5.18
C LEU A 55 -3.99 -0.44 6.32
N ILE A 56 -4.29 -0.91 7.55
CA ILE A 56 -4.33 -0.07 8.75
C ILE A 56 -2.93 0.48 9.05
N ALA A 57 -1.89 -0.36 9.04
CA ALA A 57 -0.52 0.07 9.27
C ALA A 57 -0.05 1.10 8.23
N ILE A 58 -0.40 0.91 6.94
CA ILE A 58 -0.14 1.89 5.88
C ILE A 58 -0.84 3.22 6.18
N HIS A 59 -2.10 3.18 6.64
CA HIS A 59 -2.83 4.39 7.00
C HIS A 59 -2.13 5.16 8.12
N GLU A 60 -1.77 4.48 9.20
CA GLU A 60 -1.12 5.08 10.36
C GLU A 60 0.24 5.68 9.98
N LYS A 61 1.03 4.93 9.21
CA LYS A 61 2.38 5.34 8.80
C LYS A 61 2.41 6.27 7.59
N ARG A 62 1.30 6.54 6.89
CA ARG A 62 1.31 7.29 5.62
C ARG A 62 2.08 8.61 5.67
N HIS A 63 2.11 9.27 6.82
CA HIS A 63 2.80 10.54 7.03
C HIS A 63 4.33 10.42 7.11
N THR A 64 4.88 9.19 7.22
CA THR A 64 6.32 8.91 7.26
C THR A 64 6.90 8.58 5.88
N TYR A 65 6.04 8.42 4.85
CA TYR A 65 6.50 8.23 3.49
C TYR A 65 7.15 9.50 2.97
N ASP A 66 8.34 9.35 2.40
CA ASP A 66 9.10 10.40 1.73
C ASP A 66 8.93 10.21 0.20
N PRO A 67 8.23 11.13 -0.51
CA PRO A 67 8.02 11.03 -1.96
C PRO A 67 9.29 10.99 -2.80
N GLU A 68 10.43 11.45 -2.28
CA GLU A 68 11.73 11.36 -2.98
C GLU A 68 12.31 9.94 -2.93
N ARG A 69 11.71 9.03 -2.13
CA ARG A 69 12.13 7.63 -1.99
C ARG A 69 11.16 6.67 -2.69
N PRO A 70 11.66 5.52 -3.19
CA PRO A 70 10.81 4.50 -3.76
C PRO A 70 9.77 3.99 -2.76
N PHE A 71 8.53 3.82 -3.21
CA PHE A 71 7.41 3.43 -2.34
C PHE A 71 7.52 2.00 -1.80
N ARG A 72 7.98 1.05 -2.63
CA ARG A 72 8.03 -0.38 -2.25
C ARG A 72 8.90 -0.68 -1.02
N PRO A 73 10.13 -0.17 -0.90
CA PRO A 73 10.91 -0.32 0.32
C PRO A 73 10.20 0.20 1.57
N TRP A 74 9.51 1.34 1.48
CA TRP A 74 8.72 1.88 2.59
C TRP A 74 7.54 0.97 2.95
N LEU A 75 6.85 0.41 1.95
CA LEU A 75 5.75 -0.54 2.14
C LEU A 75 6.18 -1.85 2.83
N MET A 76 7.43 -2.27 2.66
CA MET A 76 7.97 -3.53 3.15
C MET A 76 8.77 -3.39 4.47
N ALA A 77 8.87 -2.19 5.03
CA ALA A 77 9.71 -1.85 6.18
C ALA A 77 9.08 -2.13 7.55
#